data_AF-A0A540K5J5-F1
#
_entry.id   AF-A0A540K5J5-F1
#
_cell.length_a   1.000
_cell.length_b   1.000
_cell.length_c   1.000
_cell.angle_alpha   90.00
_cell.angle_beta   90.00
_cell.angle_gamma   90.00
#
_symmetry.space_group_name_H-M   'P 1'
#
loop_
_entity.id
_entity.type
_entity.pdbx_description
1 polymer ?
#
loop_
_entity_poly.entity_id
_entity_poly.type
_entity_poly.pdbx_seq_one_letter_code
_entity_poly.pdbx_strand_id
1 'polypeptide(L)'
;MVLDSPINKAGRLRNVYVRTAAGVLIEVKPYVRIPRTFKRFSGVMLQLLQKLSISAVGKREKLMRVIKNPVTQYLPVNSRKLGFSYSSEKLVNIQNYVASAENSTDFVFVVGAMAHGKVETDYTEDFISICGYPLSAAYCITMICQALAGKWTVL
;
A
#
# COMPACT_ATOMS: atom_id res chain seq x y z
N MET A 1 8.39 -4.89 5.27
CA MET A 1 8.37 -3.42 5.39
C MET A 1 6.99 -2.92 5.80
N VAL A 2 5.98 -2.84 4.92
CA VAL A 2 4.65 -2.33 5.32
C VAL A 2 3.95 -3.20 6.38
N LEU A 3 3.93 -4.53 6.21
CA LEU A 3 3.29 -5.44 7.18
C LEU A 3 4.09 -5.64 8.48
N ASP A 4 5.35 -5.18 8.49
CA ASP A 4 6.20 -5.18 9.68
C ASP A 4 6.22 -3.82 10.37
N SER A 5 5.63 -2.80 9.75
CA SER A 5 5.70 -1.42 10.23
C SER A 5 4.97 -1.25 11.57
N PRO A 6 5.41 -0.30 12.42
CA PRO A 6 4.72 0.03 13.67
C PRO A 6 3.24 0.37 13.45
N ILE A 7 2.91 1.10 12.37
CA ILE A 7 1.52 1.44 12.04
C ILE A 7 0.65 0.20 11.78
N ASN A 8 1.21 -0.86 11.18
CA ASN A 8 0.50 -2.11 10.99
C ASN A 8 0.29 -2.84 12.33
N LYS A 9 1.32 -2.85 13.19
CA LYS A 9 1.23 -3.45 14.54
C LYS A 9 0.25 -2.71 15.45
N ALA A 10 0.13 -1.40 15.28
CA ALA A 10 -0.85 -0.55 15.96
C ALA A 10 -2.27 -0.66 15.38
N GLY A 11 -2.51 -1.53 14.39
CA GLY A 11 -3.84 -1.73 13.79
C GLY A 11 -4.34 -0.55 12.94
N ARG A 12 -3.44 0.35 12.52
CA ARG A 12 -3.79 1.54 11.73
C ARG A 12 -3.73 1.31 10.22
N LEU A 13 -3.17 0.18 9.78
CA LEU A 13 -3.20 -0.27 8.39
C LEU A 13 -4.45 -1.13 8.17
N ARG A 14 -5.43 -0.62 7.40
CA ARG A 14 -6.66 -1.38 7.12
C ARG A 14 -6.41 -2.59 6.23
N ASN A 15 -5.84 -2.35 5.04
CA ASN A 15 -5.57 -3.37 4.02
C ASN A 15 -4.44 -2.89 3.11
N VAL A 16 -3.75 -3.84 2.47
CA VAL A 16 -2.86 -3.56 1.34
C VAL A 16 -3.50 -4.11 0.08
N TYR A 17 -3.54 -3.31 -0.97
CA TYR A 17 -4.01 -3.72 -2.28
C TYR A 17 -2.84 -3.77 -3.26
N VAL A 18 -2.80 -4.81 -4.08
CA VAL A 18 -1.81 -4.97 -5.16
C VAL A 18 -2.56 -5.09 -6.47
N ARG A 19 -2.31 -4.16 -7.39
CA ARG A 19 -2.79 -4.24 -8.77
C ARG A 19 -1.63 -4.65 -9.67
N THR A 20 -1.77 -5.77 -10.37
CA THR A 20 -0.75 -6.23 -11.32
C THR A 20 -0.86 -5.49 -12.65
N ALA A 21 0.19 -5.54 -13.47
CA ALA A 21 0.16 -4.99 -14.83
C ALA A 21 -0.92 -5.64 -15.71
N ALA A 22 -1.27 -6.90 -15.46
CA ALA A 22 -2.36 -7.61 -16.12
C ALA A 22 -3.76 -7.25 -15.57
N GLY A 23 -3.86 -6.27 -14.67
CA GLY A 23 -5.14 -5.81 -14.12
C GLY A 23 -5.73 -6.67 -13.00
N VAL A 24 -4.99 -7.66 -12.49
CA VAL A 24 -5.45 -8.48 -11.37
C VAL A 24 -5.34 -7.66 -10.08
N LEU A 25 -6.44 -7.52 -9.35
CA LEU A 25 -6.49 -6.83 -8.06
C LEU A 25 -6.47 -7.84 -6.92
N ILE A 26 -5.52 -7.69 -6.00
CA ILE A 26 -5.31 -8.56 -4.87
C ILE A 26 -5.49 -7.76 -3.58
N GLU A 27 -6.33 -8.25 -2.68
CA GLU A 27 -6.39 -7.80 -1.29
C GLU A 27 -5.46 -8.64 -0.43
N VAL A 28 -4.64 -7.97 0.38
CA VAL A 28 -3.74 -8.57 1.38
C VAL A 28 -4.13 -8.04 2.75
N LYS A 29 -4.50 -8.95 3.66
CA LYS A 29 -4.84 -8.58 5.03
C LYS A 29 -3.62 -8.13 5.84
N PRO A 30 -3.78 -7.20 6.80
CA PRO A 30 -2.66 -6.63 7.56
C PRO A 30 -1.92 -7.67 8.44
N TYR A 31 -2.60 -8.73 8.85
CA TYR A 31 -2.05 -9.80 9.69
C TYR A 31 -1.41 -10.95 8.91
N VAL A 32 -1.35 -10.88 7.57
CA VAL A 32 -0.67 -11.90 6.76
C VAL A 32 0.82 -11.93 7.05
N ARG A 33 1.36 -13.14 7.27
CA ARG A 33 2.81 -13.38 7.29
C ARG A 33 3.29 -13.71 5.89
N ILE A 34 3.88 -12.72 5.22
CA ILE A 34 4.47 -12.89 3.89
C ILE A 34 5.80 -13.67 4.00
N PRO A 35 6.04 -14.69 3.16
CA PRO A 35 7.32 -15.39 3.16
C PRO A 35 8.49 -14.45 2.92
N ARG A 36 9.57 -14.62 3.71
CA ARG A 36 10.76 -13.75 3.66
C ARG A 36 11.71 -14.06 2.50
N THR A 37 11.62 -15.25 1.92
CA THR A 37 12.44 -15.64 0.77
C THR A 37 11.65 -15.54 -0.51
N PHE A 38 12.29 -15.04 -1.57
CA PHE A 38 11.65 -14.89 -2.88
C PHE A 38 11.06 -16.21 -3.39
N LYS A 39 11.81 -17.33 -3.29
CA LYS A 39 11.33 -18.65 -3.74
C LYS A 39 10.00 -19.06 -3.09
N ARG A 40 9.86 -18.85 -1.77
CA ARG A 40 8.61 -19.17 -1.06
C ARG A 40 7.51 -18.16 -1.40
N PHE A 41 7.85 -16.88 -1.48
CA PHE A 41 6.93 -15.83 -1.88
C PHE A 41 6.30 -16.12 -3.25
N SER A 42 7.13 -16.45 -4.25
CA SER A 42 6.68 -16.77 -5.60
C SER A 42 5.75 -17.99 -5.63
N GLY A 43 6.04 -19.02 -4.82
CA GLY A 43 5.15 -20.17 -4.66
C GLY A 43 3.76 -19.78 -4.11
N VAL A 44 3.72 -18.89 -3.11
CA VAL A 44 2.45 -18.38 -2.55
C VAL A 44 1.70 -17.53 -3.57
N MET A 45 2.38 -16.67 -4.33
CA MET A 45 1.75 -15.86 -5.39
C MET A 45 1.18 -16.73 -6.51
N LEU A 46 1.92 -17.78 -6.93
CA LEU A 46 1.42 -18.76 -7.91
C LEU A 46 0.14 -19.43 -7.40
N GLN A 47 0.16 -19.92 -6.16
CA GLN A 47 -1.02 -20.55 -5.55
C GLN A 47 -2.19 -19.56 -5.45
N LEU A 48 -1.94 -18.30 -5.11
CA LEU A 48 -2.96 -17.25 -5.03
C LEU A 48 -3.61 -17.01 -6.38
N LEU A 49 -2.84 -16.95 -7.47
CA LEU A 49 -3.38 -16.74 -8.81
C LEU A 49 -4.15 -17.96 -9.32
N GLN A 50 -3.72 -19.18 -8.99
CA GLN A 50 -4.42 -20.42 -9.36
C GLN A 50 -5.74 -20.61 -8.59
N LYS A 51 -5.75 -20.32 -7.28
CA LYS A 51 -6.89 -20.59 -6.38
C LYS A 51 -7.73 -19.36 -6.08
N LEU A 52 -7.32 -18.18 -6.57
CA LEU A 52 -7.90 -16.87 -6.32
C LEU A 52 -7.93 -16.45 -4.83
N SER A 53 -7.45 -17.28 -3.91
CA SER A 53 -7.36 -16.97 -2.49
C SER A 53 -6.38 -17.88 -1.75
N ILE A 54 -5.88 -17.36 -0.62
CA ILE A 54 -5.06 -18.07 0.36
C ILE A 54 -5.75 -17.93 1.71
N SER A 55 -6.03 -19.04 2.39
CA SER A 55 -6.64 -19.07 3.72
C SER A 55 -5.62 -19.38 4.80
N ALA A 56 -5.90 -18.94 6.03
CA ALA A 56 -5.10 -19.31 7.19
C ALA A 56 -5.19 -20.82 7.48
N VAL A 57 -4.10 -21.40 7.98
CA VAL A 57 -4.09 -22.81 8.39
C VAL A 57 -5.11 -23.02 9.51
N GLY A 58 -5.99 -24.00 9.36
CA GLY A 58 -7.02 -24.33 10.35
C GLY A 58 -8.18 -23.33 10.48
N LYS A 59 -8.22 -22.26 9.65
CA LYS A 59 -9.33 -21.30 9.64
C LYS A 59 -9.88 -21.09 8.24
N ARG A 60 -11.17 -20.75 8.13
CA ARG A 60 -11.80 -20.35 6.85
C ARG A 60 -11.48 -18.91 6.43
N GLU A 61 -10.71 -18.21 7.24
CA GLU A 61 -10.37 -16.81 7.02
C GLU A 61 -9.39 -16.66 5.84
N LYS A 62 -9.77 -15.82 4.86
CA LYS A 62 -8.95 -15.52 3.68
C LYS A 62 -7.94 -14.43 4.02
N LEU A 63 -6.67 -14.81 3.98
CA LEU A 63 -5.51 -13.94 4.21
C LEU A 63 -5.20 -13.06 2.99
N MET A 64 -5.27 -13.67 1.80
CA MET A 64 -5.11 -12.99 0.53
C MET A 64 -6.20 -13.45 -0.42
N ARG A 65 -6.71 -12.56 -1.27
CA ARG A 65 -7.66 -12.94 -2.32
C ARG A 65 -7.59 -12.01 -3.52
N VAL A 66 -7.84 -12.58 -4.69
CA VAL A 66 -8.16 -11.82 -5.89
C VAL A 66 -9.58 -11.28 -5.73
N ILE A 67 -9.74 -9.98 -5.99
CA ILE A 67 -10.99 -9.23 -5.85
C ILE A 67 -11.31 -8.51 -7.17
N LYS A 68 -12.55 -8.06 -7.32
CA LYS A 68 -13.02 -7.42 -8.56
C LYS A 68 -12.49 -5.99 -8.66
N ASN A 69 -12.24 -5.50 -9.86
CA ASN A 69 -12.02 -4.08 -10.09
C ASN A 69 -13.35 -3.29 -10.03
N PRO A 70 -13.32 -1.97 -9.83
CA PRO A 70 -12.16 -1.12 -9.51
C PRO A 70 -11.77 -1.19 -8.03
N VAL A 71 -10.54 -0.77 -7.68
CA VAL A 71 -10.07 -0.76 -6.27
C VAL A 71 -10.86 0.22 -5.40
N THR A 72 -11.42 1.27 -6.00
CA THR A 72 -12.16 2.34 -5.32
C THR A 72 -13.33 1.85 -4.48
N GLN A 73 -13.98 0.75 -4.87
CA GLN A 73 -15.09 0.16 -4.10
C GLN A 73 -14.67 -0.36 -2.71
N TYR A 74 -13.37 -0.56 -2.48
CA TYR A 74 -12.82 -1.07 -1.22
C TYR A 74 -12.05 -0.02 -0.42
N LEU A 75 -11.98 1.22 -0.91
CA LEU A 75 -11.31 2.32 -0.24
C LEU A 75 -12.28 3.02 0.72
N PRO A 76 -11.80 3.63 1.81
CA PRO A 76 -12.66 4.41 2.70
C PRO A 76 -13.28 5.60 1.97
N VAL A 77 -14.54 5.94 2.27
CA VAL A 77 -15.28 7.03 1.61
C VAL A 77 -14.58 8.38 1.84
N ASN A 78 -14.22 8.68 3.08
CA ASN A 78 -13.51 9.90 3.47
C ASN A 78 -11.97 9.71 3.43
N SER A 79 -11.44 9.25 2.29
CA SER A 79 -10.01 9.06 2.12
C SER A 79 -9.40 9.99 1.07
N ARG A 80 -8.26 10.60 1.39
CA ARG A 80 -7.40 11.29 0.42
C ARG A 80 -6.59 10.28 -0.37
N LYS A 81 -6.68 10.32 -1.69
CA LYS A 81 -6.04 9.34 -2.60
C LYS A 81 -4.85 9.99 -3.29
N LEU A 82 -3.64 9.59 -2.92
CA LEU A 82 -2.41 10.25 -3.31
C LEU A 82 -1.53 9.30 -4.11
N GLY A 83 -1.14 9.73 -5.31
CA GLY A 83 -0.11 9.08 -6.11
C GLY A 83 1.28 9.63 -5.78
N PHE A 84 2.29 8.78 -5.89
CA PHE A 84 3.68 9.21 -5.81
C PHE A 84 4.31 9.23 -7.20
N SER A 85 4.96 10.34 -7.52
CA SER A 85 5.69 10.47 -8.77
C SER A 85 6.94 11.33 -8.56
N TYR A 86 8.10 10.79 -8.93
CA TYR A 86 9.36 11.54 -8.89
C TYR A 86 9.32 12.78 -9.80
N SER A 87 8.64 12.68 -10.94
CA SER A 87 8.48 13.79 -11.90
C SER A 87 7.37 14.78 -11.54
N SER A 88 6.75 14.66 -10.36
CA SER A 88 5.82 15.69 -9.89
C SER A 88 6.58 16.95 -9.48
N GLU A 89 6.13 18.10 -9.96
CA GLU A 89 6.63 19.42 -9.55
C GLU A 89 6.31 19.72 -8.08
N LYS A 90 5.33 19.02 -7.50
CA LYS A 90 4.89 19.19 -6.12
C LYS A 90 5.78 18.39 -5.17
N LEU A 91 6.98 18.92 -4.91
CA LEU A 91 7.89 18.40 -3.89
C LEU A 91 7.39 18.77 -2.49
N VAL A 92 7.09 17.76 -1.66
CA VAL A 92 6.54 17.95 -0.31
C VAL A 92 7.34 17.18 0.72
N ASN A 93 7.46 17.77 1.92
CA ASN A 93 7.86 17.02 3.10
C ASN A 93 6.67 16.16 3.56
N ILE A 94 6.82 14.84 3.49
CA ILE A 94 5.72 13.91 3.76
C ILE A 94 5.25 13.96 5.22
N GLN A 95 6.14 14.24 6.17
CA GLN A 95 5.82 14.37 7.59
C GLN A 95 4.89 15.57 7.82
N ASN A 96 5.26 16.74 7.27
CA ASN A 96 4.43 17.95 7.34
C ASN A 96 3.10 17.75 6.60
N TYR A 97 3.14 17.11 5.44
CA TYR A 97 1.95 16.85 4.64
C TYR A 97 0.93 16.02 5.40
N VAL A 98 1.33 14.87 5.97
CA VAL A 98 0.38 14.04 6.73
C VAL A 98 -0.08 14.73 8.01
N ALA A 99 0.82 15.43 8.72
CA ALA A 99 0.52 16.15 9.95
C ALA A 99 -0.51 17.28 9.75
N SER A 100 -0.46 17.96 8.60
CA SER A 100 -1.39 19.05 8.27
C SER A 100 -2.83 18.61 8.02
N ALA A 101 -3.07 17.32 7.72
CA ALA A 101 -4.42 16.82 7.50
C ALA A 101 -5.16 16.65 8.82
N GLU A 102 -6.49 16.74 8.77
CA GLU A 102 -7.34 16.41 9.92
C GLU A 102 -7.14 14.96 10.40
N ASN A 103 -7.47 14.70 11.67
CA ASN A 103 -7.35 13.36 12.26
C ASN A 103 -8.45 12.40 11.80
N SER A 104 -9.56 12.93 11.29
CA SER A 104 -10.70 12.21 10.72
C SER A 104 -10.45 11.70 9.29
N THR A 105 -9.40 12.19 8.63
CA THR A 105 -9.09 11.90 7.22
C THR A 105 -8.28 10.61 7.11
N ASP A 106 -8.83 9.63 6.37
CA ASP A 106 -8.09 8.44 5.97
C ASP A 106 -7.15 8.77 4.79
N PHE A 107 -6.06 8.02 4.66
CA PHE A 107 -5.15 8.14 3.52
C PHE A 107 -5.10 6.87 2.71
N VAL A 108 -5.11 7.03 1.38
CA VAL A 108 -4.81 5.98 0.41
C VAL A 108 -3.59 6.43 -0.38
N PHE A 109 -2.50 5.69 -0.22
CA PHE A 109 -1.24 5.96 -0.91
C PHE A 109 -1.05 4.97 -2.06
N VAL A 110 -0.86 5.49 -3.27
CA VAL A 110 -0.64 4.71 -4.49
C VAL A 110 0.82 4.79 -4.88
N VAL A 111 1.53 3.67 -4.70
CA VAL A 111 2.97 3.56 -4.95
C VAL A 111 3.21 2.62 -6.12
N GLY A 112 4.01 3.06 -7.09
CA GLY A 112 4.40 2.24 -8.24
C GLY A 112 5.39 1.16 -7.84
N ALA A 113 4.99 -0.11 -7.99
CA ALA A 113 5.85 -1.27 -7.75
C ALA A 113 6.44 -1.80 -9.08
N MET A 114 7.09 -0.92 -9.83
CA MET A 114 7.66 -1.19 -11.16
C MET A 114 9.12 -0.74 -11.23
N ALA A 115 9.92 -1.34 -12.11
CA ALA A 115 11.32 -0.96 -12.31
C ALA A 115 11.42 0.40 -13.05
N HIS A 116 10.60 0.56 -14.08
CA HIS A 116 10.46 1.80 -14.86
C HIS A 116 8.98 2.02 -15.15
N GLY A 117 8.59 3.29 -15.26
CA GLY A 117 7.21 3.70 -15.54
C GLY A 117 6.69 4.76 -14.58
N LYS A 118 5.44 5.16 -14.80
CA LYS A 118 4.72 6.12 -13.97
C LYS A 118 3.45 5.47 -13.43
N VAL A 119 3.06 5.86 -12.22
CA VAL A 119 1.75 5.49 -11.69
C VAL A 119 0.69 6.26 -12.47
N GLU A 120 -0.21 5.52 -13.12
CA GLU A 120 -1.36 6.06 -13.83
C GLU A 120 -2.65 5.48 -13.24
N THR A 121 -3.43 6.35 -12.62
CA THR A 121 -4.67 5.99 -11.93
C THR A 121 -5.70 7.09 -12.10
N ASP A 122 -6.94 6.70 -12.35
CA ASP A 122 -8.11 7.56 -12.54
C ASP A 122 -8.73 8.03 -11.22
N TYR A 123 -8.33 7.44 -10.10
CA TYR A 123 -8.89 7.72 -8.78
C TYR A 123 -7.96 8.50 -7.84
N THR A 124 -6.73 8.81 -8.25
CA THR A 124 -5.82 9.65 -7.47
C THR A 124 -6.18 11.11 -7.64
N GLU A 125 -6.29 11.83 -6.52
CA GLU A 125 -6.64 13.25 -6.48
C GLU A 125 -5.42 14.13 -6.78
N ASP A 126 -4.22 13.67 -6.41
CA ASP A 126 -2.99 14.44 -6.55
C ASP A 126 -1.78 13.51 -6.69
N PHE A 127 -0.73 14.01 -7.33
CA PHE A 127 0.58 13.38 -7.42
C PHE A 127 1.63 14.23 -6.74
N ILE A 128 2.30 13.67 -5.73
CA ILE A 128 3.36 14.36 -4.99
C ILE A 128 4.71 13.67 -5.20
N SER A 129 5.79 14.46 -5.12
CA SER A 129 7.14 13.97 -4.94
C SER A 129 7.54 14.17 -3.47
N ILE A 130 8.14 13.16 -2.85
CA ILE A 130 8.59 13.24 -1.44
C ILE A 130 10.11 13.30 -1.30
N CYS A 131 10.82 13.32 -2.42
CA CYS A 131 12.27 13.39 -2.47
C CYS A 131 12.72 13.98 -3.81
N GLY A 132 13.75 14.83 -3.79
CA GLY A 132 14.37 15.36 -5.00
C GLY A 132 15.19 14.32 -5.79
N TYR A 133 15.25 13.07 -5.31
CA TYR A 133 15.95 11.96 -5.92
C TYR A 133 14.98 10.80 -6.19
N PRO A 134 15.24 9.96 -7.22
CA PRO A 134 14.45 8.78 -7.46
C PRO A 134 14.59 7.78 -6.30
N LEU A 135 13.45 7.33 -5.77
CA LEU A 135 13.41 6.38 -4.64
C LEU A 135 12.85 5.04 -5.09
N SER A 136 13.32 3.96 -4.45
CA SER A 136 12.67 2.66 -4.59
C SER A 136 11.27 2.69 -3.96
N ALA A 137 10.35 1.90 -4.51
CA ALA A 137 9.00 1.75 -3.95
C ALA A 137 9.02 1.35 -2.47
N ALA A 138 9.96 0.47 -2.10
CA ALA A 138 10.14 -0.01 -0.74
C ALA A 138 10.54 1.12 0.24
N TYR A 139 11.45 2.01 -0.18
CA TYR A 139 11.86 3.15 0.63
C TYR A 139 10.75 4.21 0.71
N CYS A 140 10.03 4.48 -0.38
CA CYS A 140 8.86 5.35 -0.39
C CYS A 140 7.80 4.88 0.62
N ILE A 141 7.44 3.58 0.60
CA ILE A 141 6.53 2.96 1.58
C ILE A 141 7.04 3.15 3.02
N THR A 142 8.35 3.04 3.23
CA THR A 142 8.95 3.22 4.55
C THR A 142 8.80 4.65 5.06
N MET A 143 9.05 5.65 4.21
CA MET A 143 8.87 7.06 4.58
C MET A 143 7.40 7.38 4.88
N ILE A 144 6.46 6.81 4.11
CA ILE A 144 5.02 6.93 4.38
C ILE A 144 4.68 6.34 5.76
N CYS A 145 5.17 5.13 6.05
CA CYS A 145 4.90 4.48 7.33
C CYS A 145 5.47 5.27 8.51
N GLN A 146 6.68 5.82 8.36
CA GLN A 146 7.32 6.65 9.39
C GLN A 146 6.58 7.97 9.61
N ALA A 147 6.14 8.63 8.54
CA ALA A 147 5.38 9.87 8.63
C ALA A 147 4.04 9.66 9.35
N LEU A 148 3.32 8.59 9.02
CA LEU A 148 2.07 8.21 9.71
C LEU A 148 2.31 7.81 11.16
N ALA A 149 3.39 7.07 11.45
CA ALA A 149 3.75 6.71 12.82
C ALA A 149 3.99 7.98 13.67
N GLY A 150 4.71 8.97 13.12
CA GLY A 150 4.91 10.27 13.76
C GLY A 150 3.59 11.01 14.01
N LYS A 151 2.71 11.11 13.01
CA LYS A 151 1.38 11.73 13.17
C LYS A 151 0.53 11.09 14.27
N TRP A 152 0.55 9.76 14.35
CA TRP A 152 -0.29 9.02 15.29
C TRP A 152 0.43 8.67 16.60
N THR A 153 1.63 9.19 16.82
CA THR A 153 2.44 8.94 18.03
C THR A 153 2.63 7.43 18.30
N VAL A 154 2.83 6.66 17.23
CA VAL A 154 3.16 5.24 17.30
C VAL A 154 4.68 5.12 17.38
N LEU A 155 5.17 4.66 18.55
CA LEU A 155 6.58 4.51 18.87
C LEU A 155 7.15 3.18 18.34
#